data_AF-A0A0Q9B076-F1
#
_entry.id   AF-A0A0Q9B076-F1
#
_cell.length_a   1.000
_cell.length_b   1.000
_cell.length_c   1.000
_cell.angle_alpha   90.00
_cell.angle_beta   90.00
_cell.angle_gamma   90.00
#
_symmetry.space_group_name_H-M   'P 1'
#
loop_
_entity.id
_entity.type
_entity.pdbx_description
1 polymer ?
#
loop_
_entity_poly.entity_id
_entity_poly.type
_entity_poly.pdbx_seq_one_letter_code
_entity_poly.pdbx_strand_id
1 'polypeptide(L)'
;MIRPLALVAGPVTTSGLALDLPVRLLDEEFGSAGVVRFEDVDLPAALAHAPTRRFLRATGLPEEAVPFSLETDLPLRTLAEHHTEHHAYDRAYDGAYDGADDGADDRGGAGGGNRLPAHADRLIRLGSLAEDTSLVLDGATGAVLSWSAPGLTLRPLNADISTLAFSLWLLRRERALDAVRELTEAYGRLADTMSRTLATVDRVPPPGPIPCDAAPAAPTTPSATP
;
A
#
# COMPACT_ATOMS: atom_id res chain seq x y z
N MET A 1 9.28 -3.61 -7.96
CA MET A 1 9.10 -4.47 -6.76
C MET A 1 10.33 -4.39 -5.89
N ILE A 2 10.27 -3.54 -4.86
CA ILE A 2 11.28 -3.53 -3.80
C ILE A 2 11.17 -4.87 -3.08
N ARG A 3 12.26 -5.66 -3.04
CA ARG A 3 12.29 -6.85 -2.20
C ARG A 3 12.13 -6.39 -0.75
N PRO A 4 11.24 -7.00 0.05
CA PRO A 4 11.25 -6.80 1.50
C PRO A 4 12.69 -7.00 1.98
N LEU A 5 13.13 -6.22 2.98
CA LEU A 5 14.42 -6.38 3.64
C LEU A 5 14.41 -7.70 4.44
N ALA A 6 14.31 -8.80 3.72
CA ALA A 6 14.40 -10.13 4.27
C ALA A 6 15.85 -10.33 4.69
N LEU A 7 16.03 -10.39 6.01
CA LEU A 7 17.23 -10.85 6.69
C LEU A 7 18.45 -9.90 6.61
N VAL A 8 18.25 -8.62 6.93
CA VAL A 8 19.38 -7.82 7.43
C VAL A 8 19.49 -8.07 8.93
N ALA A 9 20.23 -9.12 9.31
CA ALA A 9 20.80 -9.19 10.65
C ALA A 9 21.94 -8.16 10.72
N GLY A 10 21.56 -6.89 10.81
CA GLY A 10 22.48 -5.79 11.09
C GLY A 10 22.99 -5.89 12.53
N PRO A 11 24.09 -5.20 12.87
CA PRO A 11 24.47 -5.05 14.27
C PRO A 11 23.29 -4.45 15.04
N VAL A 12 22.97 -5.07 16.19
CA VAL A 12 21.92 -4.60 17.10
C VAL A 12 22.18 -3.13 17.41
N THR A 13 21.21 -2.28 17.11
CA THR A 13 21.33 -0.83 17.31
C THR A 13 21.19 -0.47 18.79
N THR A 14 21.23 0.83 19.11
CA THR A 14 21.06 1.30 20.50
C THR A 14 19.71 0.88 21.07
N SER A 15 18.68 0.82 20.21
CA SER A 15 17.34 0.40 20.61
C SER A 15 17.17 -1.12 20.74
N GLY A 16 18.16 -1.95 20.42
CA GLY A 16 17.98 -3.39 20.43
C GLY A 16 17.23 -3.96 19.23
N LEU A 17 16.91 -3.11 18.23
CA LEU A 17 16.30 -3.48 16.96
C LEU A 17 17.34 -3.41 15.83
N ALA A 18 16.94 -3.78 14.63
CA ALA A 18 17.77 -3.74 13.44
C ALA A 18 17.96 -2.32 12.91
N LEU A 19 17.01 -1.39 13.14
CA LEU A 19 17.09 0.00 12.72
C LEU A 19 16.69 0.97 13.86
N ASP A 20 17.52 1.99 14.09
CA ASP A 20 17.16 3.16 14.89
C ASP A 20 16.49 4.20 13.95
N LEU A 21 15.16 4.15 13.85
CA LEU A 21 14.42 5.08 12.99
C LEU A 21 14.35 6.48 13.61
N PRO A 22 14.45 7.56 12.81
CA PRO A 22 14.18 8.90 13.29
C PRO A 22 12.77 9.01 13.87
N VAL A 23 12.64 9.69 15.01
CA VAL A 23 11.38 9.77 15.81
C VAL A 23 10.19 10.27 14.97
N ARG A 24 10.44 11.14 13.99
CA ARG A 24 9.40 11.77 13.17
C ARG A 24 9.25 11.15 11.79
N LEU A 25 10.02 10.10 11.45
CA LEU A 25 10.02 9.51 10.10
C LEU A 25 8.61 9.08 9.65
N LEU A 26 7.88 8.39 10.53
CA LEU A 26 6.53 7.93 10.22
C LEU A 26 5.52 9.09 10.29
N ASP A 27 5.65 9.98 11.28
CA ASP A 27 4.77 11.14 11.42
C ASP A 27 4.85 12.06 10.19
N GLU A 28 6.02 12.21 9.58
CA GLU A 28 6.26 13.05 8.40
C GLU A 28 5.64 12.46 7.13
N GLU A 29 5.63 11.13 7.00
CA GLU A 29 5.16 10.45 5.78
C GLU A 29 3.68 10.03 5.85
N PHE A 30 3.20 9.64 7.03
CA PHE A 30 1.82 9.17 7.25
C PHE A 30 0.93 10.19 7.96
N GLY A 31 1.52 11.25 8.53
CA GLY A 31 0.84 12.17 9.44
C GLY A 31 0.68 11.57 10.83
N SER A 32 0.73 12.40 11.88
CA SER A 32 0.66 11.92 13.27
C SER A 32 -0.65 11.19 13.61
N ALA A 33 -1.75 11.51 12.93
CA ALA A 33 -3.03 10.81 13.09
C ALA A 33 -3.05 9.43 12.41
N GLY A 34 -2.21 9.20 11.39
CA GLY A 34 -2.11 7.93 10.68
C GLY A 34 -1.08 6.98 11.27
N VAL A 35 -0.51 7.30 12.44
CA VAL A 35 0.47 6.48 13.16
C VAL A 35 -0.07 6.13 14.53
N VAL A 36 -0.35 4.85 14.74
CA VAL A 36 -0.89 4.29 15.97
C VAL A 36 0.25 3.94 16.92
N ARG A 37 0.18 4.49 18.13
CA ARG A 37 1.07 4.17 19.25
C ARG A 37 0.24 3.44 20.30
N PHE A 38 0.82 2.38 20.85
CA PHE A 38 0.14 1.50 21.80
C PHE A 38 0.48 1.90 23.22
N GLU A 39 -0.48 1.78 24.14
CA GLU A 39 -0.20 1.85 25.56
C GLU A 39 0.16 0.46 26.11
N ASP A 40 0.71 0.40 27.32
CA ASP A 40 1.08 -0.90 27.93
C ASP A 40 -0.13 -1.84 28.10
N VAL A 41 -1.34 -1.28 28.26
CA VAL A 41 -2.60 -2.03 28.35
C VAL A 41 -3.01 -2.66 27.02
N ASP A 42 -2.57 -2.08 25.90
CA ASP A 42 -2.87 -2.58 24.55
C ASP A 42 -1.89 -3.67 24.11
N LEU A 43 -0.80 -3.88 24.88
CA LEU A 43 0.27 -4.82 24.57
C LEU A 43 0.14 -6.10 25.42
N PRO A 44 -0.11 -7.26 24.80
CA PRO A 44 -0.32 -8.51 25.52
C PRO A 44 0.93 -8.94 26.29
N ALA A 45 0.74 -9.71 27.36
CA ALA A 45 1.86 -10.24 28.16
C ALA A 45 2.79 -11.14 27.33
N ALA A 46 2.25 -11.82 26.32
CA ALA A 46 3.00 -12.63 25.36
C ALA A 46 4.04 -11.84 24.55
N LEU A 47 3.88 -10.52 24.42
CA LEU A 47 4.90 -9.64 23.83
C LEU A 47 6.01 -9.33 24.85
N ALA A 48 6.83 -10.32 25.18
CA ALA A 48 7.93 -10.17 26.13
C ALA A 48 9.14 -9.39 25.57
N HIS A 49 9.26 -9.26 24.25
CA HIS A 49 10.38 -8.58 23.60
C HIS A 49 10.38 -7.08 23.87
N ALA A 50 11.17 -6.65 24.86
CA ALA A 50 11.22 -5.27 25.35
C ALA A 50 11.54 -4.21 24.26
N PRO A 51 12.48 -4.44 23.32
CA PRO A 51 12.72 -3.50 22.21
C PRO A 51 11.47 -3.24 21.37
N THR A 52 10.71 -4.28 21.05
CA THR A 52 9.46 -4.15 20.27
C THR A 52 8.40 -3.38 21.04
N ARG A 53 8.19 -3.68 22.34
CA ARG A 53 7.24 -2.92 23.18
C ARG A 53 7.58 -1.43 23.18
N ARG A 54 8.84 -1.09 23.39
CA ARG A 54 9.29 0.31 23.38
C ARG A 54 9.03 0.99 22.04
N PHE A 55 9.30 0.31 20.93
CA PHE A 55 9.05 0.85 19.59
C PHE A 55 7.57 1.12 19.35
N LEU A 56 6.69 0.16 19.68
CA LEU A 56 5.24 0.32 19.50
C LEU A 56 4.65 1.46 20.35
N ARG A 57 5.24 1.74 21.52
CA ARG A 57 4.84 2.85 22.39
C ARG A 57 5.36 4.21 21.91
N ALA A 58 6.64 4.28 21.57
CA ALA A 58 7.29 5.56 21.27
C ALA A 58 7.10 5.98 19.79
N THR A 59 7.32 5.04 18.87
CA THR A 59 7.31 5.28 17.42
C THR A 59 5.97 4.90 16.81
N GLY A 60 5.43 3.74 17.20
CA GLY A 60 4.17 3.22 16.67
C GLY A 60 4.31 2.58 15.28
N LEU A 61 3.16 2.30 14.67
CA LEU A 61 3.03 1.79 13.30
C LEU A 61 2.03 2.61 12.51
N PRO A 62 2.18 2.72 11.17
CA PRO A 62 1.14 3.27 10.33
C PRO A 62 -0.15 2.43 10.48
N GLU A 63 -1.28 3.11 10.61
CA GLU A 63 -2.60 2.46 10.61
C GLU A 63 -2.85 1.78 9.25
N GLU A 64 -2.57 2.51 8.17
CA GLU A 64 -2.80 2.06 6.80
C GLU A 64 -1.57 2.29 5.92
N ALA A 65 -1.08 1.22 5.31
CA ALA A 65 0.04 1.24 4.39
C ALA A 65 -0.07 0.11 3.37
N VAL A 66 -0.91 0.30 2.36
CA VAL A 66 -1.29 -0.73 1.37
C VAL A 66 -0.10 -1.63 0.98
N PRO A 67 -0.23 -2.96 1.01
CA PRO A 67 -1.46 -3.69 1.29
C PRO A 67 -1.63 -4.03 2.78
N PHE A 68 -0.86 -3.40 3.68
CA PHE A 68 -0.95 -3.56 5.13
C PHE A 68 -2.04 -2.66 5.74
N SER A 69 -2.88 -3.26 6.58
CA SER A 69 -3.82 -2.58 7.48
C SER A 69 -3.61 -3.10 8.89
N LEU A 70 -3.43 -2.18 9.85
CA LEU A 70 -3.20 -2.47 11.26
C LEU A 70 -4.53 -2.77 11.96
N GLU A 71 -4.55 -3.78 12.83
CA GLU A 71 -5.70 -4.05 13.71
C GLU A 71 -5.70 -3.07 14.88
N THR A 72 -6.66 -2.15 14.91
CA THR A 72 -6.74 -1.05 15.89
C THR A 72 -8.00 -1.06 16.75
N ASP A 73 -9.05 -1.80 16.35
CA ASP A 73 -10.34 -1.83 17.06
C ASP A 73 -10.24 -2.44 18.46
N LEU A 74 -9.25 -3.30 18.67
CA LEU A 74 -9.03 -4.05 19.90
C LEU A 74 -7.55 -4.01 20.28
N PRO A 75 -7.22 -4.18 21.58
CA PRO A 75 -5.85 -4.43 22.01
C PRO A 75 -5.19 -5.53 21.17
N LEU A 76 -3.87 -5.47 21.02
CA LEU A 76 -3.16 -6.49 20.28
C LEU A 76 -3.37 -7.85 20.96
N ARG A 77 -3.75 -8.85 20.17
CA ARG A 77 -4.05 -10.20 20.64
C ARG A 77 -3.08 -11.19 20.04
N THR A 78 -2.92 -12.31 20.74
CA THR A 78 -2.25 -13.48 20.18
C THR A 78 -3.09 -14.08 19.06
N LEU A 79 -2.44 -14.80 18.16
CA LEU A 79 -3.09 -15.49 17.06
C LEU A 79 -4.06 -16.56 17.58
N ALA A 80 -3.73 -17.18 18.71
CA ALA A 80 -4.62 -18.11 19.40
C ALA A 80 -5.91 -17.42 19.89
N GLU A 81 -5.80 -16.28 20.57
CA GLU A 81 -6.95 -15.51 21.07
C GLU A 81 -7.86 -15.03 19.93
N HIS A 82 -7.28 -14.40 18.90
CA HIS A 82 -8.04 -13.94 17.73
C HIS A 82 -8.82 -15.08 17.07
N HIS A 83 -8.18 -16.26 16.92
CA HIS A 83 -8.81 -17.41 16.31
C HIS A 83 -9.95 -17.97 17.16
N THR A 84 -9.81 -18.05 18.48
CA THR A 84 -10.91 -18.52 19.34
C THR A 84 -12.15 -17.65 19.25
N GLU A 85 -11.98 -16.33 19.09
CA GLU A 85 -13.08 -15.37 18.99
C GLU A 85 -13.75 -15.41 17.61
N HIS A 86 -12.96 -15.50 16.54
CA HIS A 86 -13.49 -15.60 15.17
C HIS A 86 -14.34 -16.86 14.98
N HIS A 87 -13.86 -18.01 15.48
CA HIS A 87 -14.61 -19.28 15.44
C HIS A 87 -15.88 -19.27 16.29
N ALA A 88 -15.92 -18.46 17.36
CA ALA A 88 -17.13 -18.30 18.15
C ALA A 88 -18.21 -17.53 17.36
N TYR A 89 -17.81 -16.52 16.58
CA TYR A 89 -18.68 -15.77 15.69
C TYR A 89 -19.24 -16.65 14.56
N ASP A 90 -18.38 -17.41 13.86
CA ASP A 90 -18.80 -18.29 12.76
C ASP A 90 -19.79 -19.37 13.22
N ARG A 91 -19.51 -20.02 14.36
CA ARG A 91 -20.41 -21.05 14.92
C ARG A 91 -21.77 -20.48 15.33
N ALA A 92 -21.81 -19.27 15.86
CA ALA A 92 -23.06 -18.60 16.21
C ALA A 92 -23.90 -18.26 14.97
N TYR A 93 -23.26 -18.07 13.81
CA TYR A 93 -23.91 -17.78 12.54
C TYR A 93 -24.38 -19.04 11.82
N ASP A 94 -23.55 -20.09 11.76
CA ASP A 94 -23.89 -21.39 11.14
C ASP A 94 -24.95 -22.16 11.94
N GLY A 95 -24.98 -22.00 13.27
CA GLY A 95 -25.97 -22.62 14.15
C GLY A 95 -27.40 -22.07 14.01
N ALA A 96 -27.61 -21.03 13.20
CA ALA A 96 -28.93 -20.47 12.92
C ALA A 96 -29.63 -21.11 11.71
N TYR A 97 -28.90 -21.87 10.88
CA TYR A 97 -29.43 -22.69 9.78
C TYR A 97 -29.47 -24.18 10.18
N ASP A 98 -30.09 -24.50 11.32
CA ASP A 98 -30.48 -25.88 11.64
C ASP A 98 -31.77 -26.21 10.86
N GLY A 99 -31.63 -26.26 9.53
CA GLY A 99 -32.62 -26.72 8.59
C GLY A 99 -32.28 -28.15 8.22
N ALA A 100 -33.01 -29.10 8.79
CA ALA A 100 -32.94 -30.52 8.49
C ALA A 100 -32.90 -30.78 6.96
N ASP A 101 -31.86 -31.46 6.50
CA ASP A 101 -31.95 -32.27 5.29
C ASP A 101 -31.09 -33.54 5.46
N ASP A 102 -31.78 -34.68 5.50
CA ASP A 102 -31.22 -36.02 5.42
C ASP A 102 -30.66 -36.20 3.99
N GLY A 103 -29.37 -35.92 3.82
CA GLY A 103 -28.69 -36.07 2.55
C GLY A 103 -27.27 -36.58 2.76
N ALA A 104 -27.13 -37.90 2.86
CA ALA A 104 -25.85 -38.60 2.89
C ALA A 104 -25.12 -38.48 1.55
N ASP A 105 -24.50 -37.32 1.31
CA ASP A 105 -23.46 -37.18 0.30
C ASP A 105 -22.14 -36.92 1.01
N ASP A 106 -21.31 -37.97 1.01
CA ASP A 106 -19.88 -38.00 1.31
C ASP A 106 -19.11 -37.08 0.35
N ARG A 107 -19.35 -35.77 0.46
CA ARG A 107 -18.43 -34.73 0.03
C ARG A 107 -17.97 -34.05 1.29
N GLY A 108 -16.85 -34.53 1.82
CA GLY A 108 -16.10 -33.89 2.88
C GLY A 108 -16.03 -32.39 2.63
N GLY A 109 -16.92 -31.65 3.30
CA GLY A 109 -16.85 -30.21 3.37
C GLY A 109 -15.45 -29.88 3.84
N ALA A 110 -14.77 -29.02 3.09
CA ALA A 110 -13.43 -28.57 3.38
C ALA A 110 -13.42 -27.78 4.70
N GLY A 111 -13.52 -28.48 5.83
CA GLY A 111 -13.30 -27.97 7.19
C GLY A 111 -11.82 -27.75 7.43
N GLY A 112 -11.16 -27.01 6.53
CA GLY A 112 -9.77 -26.60 6.66
C GLY A 112 -9.53 -25.53 7.73
N GLY A 113 -10.57 -25.14 8.46
CA GLY A 113 -10.61 -23.89 9.24
C GLY A 113 -10.04 -23.91 10.66
N ASN A 114 -9.50 -25.00 11.20
CA ASN A 114 -9.21 -25.06 12.64
C ASN A 114 -7.82 -25.57 13.02
N ARG A 115 -6.78 -25.16 12.30
CA ARG A 115 -5.42 -25.45 12.74
C ARG A 115 -4.62 -24.18 12.86
N LEU A 116 -4.08 -23.94 14.05
CA LEU A 116 -3.14 -22.86 14.29
C LEU A 116 -1.71 -23.40 14.15
N PRO A 117 -0.74 -22.54 13.76
CA PRO A 117 0.66 -22.91 13.82
C PRO A 117 1.09 -23.17 15.27
N ALA A 118 2.20 -23.90 15.44
CA ALA A 118 2.81 -24.04 16.75
C ALA A 118 3.14 -22.66 17.34
N HIS A 119 2.99 -22.53 18.66
CA HIS A 119 3.27 -21.30 19.41
C HIS A 119 2.33 -20.10 19.06
N ALA A 120 1.12 -20.36 18.58
CA ALA A 120 0.14 -19.30 18.30
C ALA A 120 -0.19 -18.43 19.53
N ASP A 121 0.03 -18.93 20.74
CA ASP A 121 -0.07 -18.23 22.02
C ASP A 121 0.99 -17.14 22.25
N ARG A 122 2.07 -17.12 21.46
CA ARG A 122 3.07 -16.04 21.48
C ARG A 122 3.15 -15.23 20.20
N LEU A 123 2.40 -15.61 19.17
CA LEU A 123 2.36 -14.88 17.90
C LEU A 123 1.34 -13.76 18.04
N ILE A 124 1.77 -12.51 18.10
CA ILE A 124 0.91 -11.35 18.22
C ILE A 124 0.42 -10.97 16.82
N ARG A 125 -0.89 -10.92 16.60
CA ARG A 125 -1.45 -10.45 15.33
C ARG A 125 -1.35 -8.93 15.30
N LEU A 126 -0.75 -8.40 14.23
CA LEU A 126 -0.66 -6.96 14.01
C LEU A 126 -1.74 -6.49 13.04
N GLY A 127 -2.09 -7.30 12.03
CA GLY A 127 -3.07 -6.90 11.02
C GLY A 127 -3.06 -7.81 9.80
N SER A 128 -3.55 -7.31 8.67
CA SER A 128 -3.61 -8.04 7.39
C SER A 128 -2.68 -7.41 6.36
N LEU A 129 -2.11 -8.24 5.47
CA LEU A 129 -1.28 -7.80 4.33
C LEU A 129 -1.94 -8.05 2.98
N ALA A 130 -2.81 -9.04 2.89
CA ALA A 130 -3.59 -9.39 1.71
C ALA A 130 -4.75 -10.26 2.18
N GLU A 131 -5.68 -10.59 1.28
CA GLU A 131 -6.68 -11.62 1.53
C GLU A 131 -5.97 -12.89 2.07
N ASP A 132 -6.48 -13.41 3.18
CA ASP A 132 -6.01 -14.62 3.89
C ASP A 132 -4.56 -14.60 4.42
N THR A 133 -3.88 -13.44 4.39
CA THR A 133 -2.51 -13.29 4.91
C THR A 133 -2.49 -12.30 6.06
N SER A 134 -2.27 -12.81 7.28
CA SER A 134 -2.07 -11.98 8.46
C SER A 134 -0.58 -11.70 8.68
N LEU A 135 -0.29 -10.51 9.17
CA LEU A 135 1.03 -10.13 9.65
C LEU A 135 1.09 -10.38 11.15
N VAL A 136 2.05 -11.20 11.58
CA VAL A 136 2.21 -11.60 12.98
C VAL A 136 3.62 -11.31 13.46
N LEU A 137 3.75 -11.07 14.76
CA LEU A 137 5.00 -10.81 15.44
C LEU A 137 5.26 -11.90 16.48
N ASP A 138 6.42 -12.53 16.48
CA ASP A 138 6.81 -13.45 17.54
C ASP A 138 7.14 -12.64 18.81
N GLY A 139 6.30 -12.77 19.84
CA GLY A 139 6.36 -11.95 21.04
C GLY A 139 7.61 -12.15 21.88
N ALA A 140 8.33 -13.27 21.72
CA ALA A 140 9.57 -13.53 22.45
C ALA A 140 10.79 -12.92 21.74
N THR A 141 10.81 -12.96 20.41
CA THR A 141 11.98 -12.56 19.60
C THR A 141 11.84 -11.22 18.90
N GLY A 142 10.61 -10.71 18.76
CA GLY A 142 10.31 -9.50 17.99
C GLY A 142 10.27 -9.71 16.47
N ALA A 143 10.49 -10.93 15.97
CA ALA A 143 10.54 -11.23 14.55
C ALA A 143 9.16 -11.08 13.88
N VAL A 144 9.13 -10.49 12.69
CA VAL A 144 7.90 -10.26 11.92
C VAL A 144 7.74 -11.33 10.85
N LEU A 145 6.61 -12.03 10.88
CA LEU A 145 6.28 -13.14 10.01
C LEU A 145 4.99 -12.84 9.25
N SER A 146 4.85 -13.41 8.06
CA SER A 146 3.56 -13.56 7.41
C SER A 146 2.99 -14.95 7.70
N TRP A 147 1.71 -14.98 8.09
CA TRP A 147 0.95 -16.20 8.29
C TRP A 147 -0.15 -16.28 7.24
N SER A 148 -0.15 -17.38 6.48
CA SER A 148 -1.24 -17.71 5.56
C SER A 148 -2.12 -18.79 6.17
N ALA A 149 -3.41 -18.48 6.37
CA ALA A 149 -4.36 -19.42 6.97
C ALA A 149 -4.57 -20.69 6.11
N PRO A 150 -4.77 -20.60 4.76
CA PRO A 150 -4.91 -21.79 3.92
C PRO A 150 -3.69 -22.71 3.93
N GLY A 151 -2.49 -22.13 4.03
CA GLY A 151 -1.24 -22.89 4.00
C GLY A 151 -0.75 -23.33 5.37
N LEU A 152 -1.29 -22.78 6.46
CA LEU A 152 -0.75 -22.93 7.82
C LEU A 152 0.76 -22.65 7.93
N THR A 153 1.27 -21.81 7.02
CA THR A 153 2.70 -21.54 6.90
C THR A 153 3.04 -20.19 7.51
N LEU A 154 4.10 -20.18 8.32
CA LEU A 154 4.77 -18.96 8.77
C LEU A 154 5.99 -18.72 7.90
N ARG A 155 6.10 -17.51 7.34
CA ARG A 155 7.24 -17.10 6.52
C ARG A 155 7.87 -15.86 7.15
N PRO A 156 9.19 -15.84 7.36
CA PRO A 156 9.88 -14.61 7.77
C PRO A 156 9.62 -13.49 6.76
N LEU A 157 9.19 -12.34 7.25
CA LEU A 157 8.88 -11.17 6.43
C LEU A 157 9.87 -10.03 6.70
N ASN A 158 10.07 -9.69 7.98
CA ASN A 158 10.98 -8.64 8.43
C ASN A 158 11.72 -9.12 9.69
N ALA A 159 12.95 -8.64 9.88
CA ALA A 159 13.79 -9.04 11.01
C ALA A 159 13.13 -8.66 12.34
N ASP A 160 12.52 -7.47 12.38
CA ASP A 160 11.74 -6.97 13.50
C ASP A 160 10.80 -5.81 13.06
N ILE A 161 10.12 -5.22 14.05
CA ILE A 161 9.18 -4.12 13.86
C ILE A 161 9.78 -2.86 13.23
N SER A 162 11.07 -2.58 13.45
CA SER A 162 11.75 -1.41 12.87
C SER A 162 11.95 -1.59 11.37
N THR A 163 12.32 -2.79 10.92
CA THR A 163 12.46 -3.11 9.49
C THR A 163 11.12 -3.17 8.78
N LEU A 164 10.05 -3.59 9.48
CA LEU A 164 8.68 -3.48 8.97
C LEU A 164 8.31 -2.02 8.75
N ALA A 165 8.41 -1.18 9.78
CA ALA A 165 8.04 0.23 9.71
C ALA A 165 8.80 0.97 8.59
N PHE A 166 10.10 0.70 8.45
CA PHE A 166 10.91 1.26 7.36
C PHE A 166 10.46 0.77 5.98
N SER A 167 10.08 -0.51 5.85
CA SER A 167 9.55 -1.06 4.60
C SER A 167 8.21 -0.43 4.22
N LEU A 168 7.32 -0.18 5.19
CA LEU A 168 6.06 0.52 4.97
C LEU A 168 6.30 1.97 4.53
N TRP A 169 7.25 2.66 5.17
CA TRP A 169 7.68 3.99 4.77
C TRP A 169 8.22 4.01 3.33
N LEU A 170 9.11 3.08 2.96
CA LEU A 170 9.62 2.95 1.59
C LEU A 170 8.52 2.74 0.56
N LEU A 171 7.54 1.90 0.89
CA LEU A 171 6.42 1.60 -0.01
C LEU A 171 5.50 2.82 -0.19
N ARG A 172 5.25 3.58 0.88
CA ARG A 172 4.50 4.85 0.80
C ARG A 172 5.25 5.87 -0.06
N ARG A 173 6.56 5.98 0.14
CA ARG A 173 7.46 6.85 -0.63
C ARG A 173 7.47 6.51 -2.11
N GLU A 174 7.57 5.22 -2.48
CA GLU A 174 7.50 4.76 -3.87
C GLU A 174 6.19 5.20 -4.52
N ARG A 175 5.05 4.95 -3.87
CA ARG A 175 3.74 5.33 -4.42
C ARG A 175 3.57 6.82 -4.60
N ALA A 176 4.08 7.62 -3.67
CA ALA A 176 4.06 9.08 -3.81
C ALA A 176 4.86 9.53 -5.04
N LEU A 177 6.02 8.92 -5.29
CA LEU A 177 6.84 9.20 -6.47
C LEU A 177 6.18 8.73 -7.77
N ASP A 178 5.58 7.55 -7.76
CA ASP A 178 4.87 7.01 -8.92
C ASP A 178 3.67 7.90 -9.30
N ALA A 179 2.90 8.38 -8.31
CA ALA A 179 1.79 9.31 -8.55
C ALA A 179 2.26 10.64 -9.18
N VAL A 180 3.40 11.18 -8.72
CA VAL A 180 4.00 12.39 -9.32
C VAL A 180 4.44 12.13 -10.76
N ARG A 181 5.01 10.95 -11.04
CA ARG A 181 5.40 10.55 -12.40
C ARG A 181 4.18 10.44 -13.31
N GLU A 182 3.13 9.76 -12.88
CA GLU A 182 1.87 9.63 -13.64
C GLU A 182 1.24 10.99 -13.94
N LEU A 183 1.24 11.92 -12.96
CA LEU A 183 0.75 13.28 -13.16
C LEU A 183 1.57 14.04 -14.20
N THR A 184 2.89 13.93 -14.13
CA THR A 184 3.81 14.59 -15.09
C THR A 184 3.59 14.07 -16.50
N GLU A 185 3.44 12.75 -16.66
CA GLU A 185 3.13 12.14 -17.96
C GLU A 185 1.75 12.54 -18.49
N ALA A 186 0.74 12.63 -17.62
CA ALA A 186 -0.60 13.10 -17.99
C ALA A 186 -0.57 14.55 -18.49
N TYR A 187 0.19 15.43 -17.83
CA TYR A 187 0.38 16.81 -18.27
C TYR A 187 1.05 16.88 -19.65
N GLY A 188 2.10 16.07 -19.89
CA GLY A 188 2.74 15.97 -21.20
C GLY A 188 1.75 15.56 -22.30
N ARG A 189 0.95 14.50 -22.06
CA ARG A 189 -0.08 14.05 -23.02
C ARG A 189 -1.14 15.13 -23.30
N LEU A 190 -1.52 15.90 -22.27
CA LEU A 190 -2.47 17.00 -22.44
C LEU A 190 -1.88 18.12 -23.29
N ALA A 191 -0.63 18.54 -23.01
CA ALA A 191 0.07 19.56 -23.79
C ALA A 191 0.23 19.18 -25.27
N ASP A 192 0.56 17.91 -25.56
CA ASP A 192 0.64 17.39 -26.92
C ASP A 192 -0.72 17.37 -27.63
N THR A 193 -1.79 17.11 -26.88
CA THR A 193 -3.15 17.12 -27.42
C THR A 193 -3.59 18.55 -27.74
N MET A 194 -3.39 19.49 -26.82
CA MET A 194 -3.68 20.91 -27.05
C MET A 194 -2.90 21.47 -28.24
N SER A 195 -1.60 21.16 -28.34
CA SER A 195 -0.75 21.59 -29.45
C SER A 195 -1.25 21.07 -30.79
N ARG A 196 -1.66 19.79 -30.86
CA ARG A 196 -2.27 19.22 -32.07
C ARG A 196 -3.60 19.86 -32.43
N THR A 197 -4.48 20.09 -31.46
CA THR A 197 -5.76 20.76 -31.70
C THR A 197 -5.56 22.19 -32.20
N LEU A 198 -4.65 22.96 -31.59
CA LEU A 198 -4.31 24.30 -32.05
C LEU A 198 -3.75 24.27 -33.48
N ALA A 199 -2.84 23.35 -33.79
CA ALA A 199 -2.31 23.20 -35.15
C ALA A 199 -3.38 22.81 -36.19
N THR A 200 -4.44 22.09 -35.80
CA THR A 200 -5.57 21.82 -36.70
C THR A 200 -6.47 23.04 -36.93
N VAL A 201 -6.62 23.90 -35.93
CA VAL A 201 -7.42 25.14 -36.02
C VAL A 201 -6.65 26.24 -36.78
N ASP A 202 -5.32 26.29 -36.61
CA ASP A 202 -4.44 27.31 -37.21
C ASP A 202 -4.16 27.10 -38.72
N ARG A 203 -4.89 26.20 -39.38
CA ARG A 203 -4.92 26.14 -40.86
C ARG A 203 -5.76 27.30 -41.43
N VAL A 204 -5.32 28.53 -41.23
CA VAL A 204 -5.71 29.64 -42.10
C VAL A 204 -4.81 29.56 -43.35
N PRO A 205 -5.37 29.35 -44.56
CA PRO A 205 -4.55 29.40 -45.77
C PRO A 205 -3.90 30.79 -45.86
N PRO A 206 -2.65 30.91 -46.36
CA PRO A 206 -2.03 32.21 -46.54
C PRO A 206 -2.98 33.10 -47.37
N PRO A 207 -3.11 34.40 -47.06
CA PRO A 207 -3.93 35.29 -47.86
C PRO A 207 -3.47 35.16 -49.32
N GLY A 208 -4.42 34.83 -50.20
CA GLY A 208 -4.16 34.70 -51.64
C GLY A 208 -3.52 35.99 -52.18
N PRO A 209 -2.77 35.92 -53.29
CA PRO A 209 -2.10 37.09 -53.85
C PRO A 209 -3.13 38.19 -54.09
N ILE A 210 -2.89 39.36 -53.48
CA ILE A 210 -3.65 40.58 -53.72
C ILE A 210 -3.52 40.88 -55.22
N PRO A 211 -4.60 40.92 -56.01
CA PRO A 211 -4.48 41.32 -57.41
C PRO A 211 -4.03 42.79 -57.43
N CYS A 212 -2.82 43.03 -57.96
CA CYS A 212 -2.42 44.36 -58.36
C CYS A 212 -3.41 44.86 -59.40
N ASP A 213 -4.19 45.86 -58.99
CA ASP A 213 -5.12 46.56 -59.85
C ASP A 213 -4.37 47.14 -61.07
N ALA A 214 -5.02 47.01 -62.23
CA ALA A 214 -4.41 47.26 -63.52
C ALA A 214 -3.93 48.73 -63.64
N ALA A 215 -2.71 48.90 -64.13
CA ALA A 215 -2.17 50.19 -64.53
C ALA A 215 -3.09 50.84 -65.59
N PRO A 216 -3.40 52.15 -65.50
CA PRO A 216 -4.21 52.83 -66.50
C PRO A 216 -3.45 52.91 -67.84
N ALA A 217 -4.14 52.56 -68.92
CA ALA A 217 -3.63 52.61 -70.28
C ALA A 217 -3.12 54.02 -70.65
N ALA A 218 -1.87 54.09 -71.12
CA ALA A 218 -1.31 55.31 -71.68
C ALA A 218 -1.93 55.61 -73.07
N PRO A 219 -2.24 56.87 -73.39
CA PRO A 219 -2.79 57.23 -74.70
C PRO A 219 -1.70 57.15 -75.78
N THR A 220 -2.05 56.51 -76.89
CA THR A 220 -1.31 56.50 -78.15
C THR A 220 -1.29 57.89 -78.80
N THR A 221 -0.10 58.43 -79.07
CA THR A 221 0.09 59.55 -80.01
C THR A 221 0.67 59.05 -81.34
N PRO A 222 0.17 59.53 -82.50
CA PRO A 222 0.57 59.02 -83.81
C PRO A 222 1.77 59.77 -84.43
N SER A 223 2.48 59.02 -85.29
CA SER A 223 3.29 59.39 -86.47
C SER A 223 3.85 60.80 -86.66
N ALA A 224 5.16 60.85 -86.98
CA ALA A 224 5.64 61.57 -88.16
C ALA A 224 7.00 60.99 -88.65
N THR A 225 6.98 60.49 -89.88
CA THR A 225 8.12 60.31 -90.81
C THR A 225 8.20 61.58 -91.69
N PRO A 226 9.25 61.88 -92.49
CA PRO A 226 10.59 61.29 -92.60
C PRO A 226 11.73 62.16 -92.06
#